data_AF-A0ABD5DW96-F1
#
_entry.id   AF-A0ABD5DW96-F1
#
_cell.length_a   1.000
_cell.length_b   1.000
_cell.length_c   1.000
_cell.angle_alpha   90.00
_cell.angle_beta   90.00
_cell.angle_gamma   90.00
#
_symmetry.space_group_name_H-M   'P 1'
#
loop_
_entity.id
_entity.type
_entity.pdbx_description
1 polymer ?
#
loop_
_entity_poly.entity_id
_entity_poly.type
_entity_poly.pdbx_seq_one_letter_code
_entity_poly.pdbx_strand_id
1 'polypeptide(L)'
;AGVLTNYETPKRPVVHVFLIAPGCCYTGYSYSNNNSPFYMGIPLLKFPSDAPSRSTLKLEEAFHVFIPADEWDERLANGMYA
;
A
#
# COMPACT_ATOMS: atom_id res chain seq x y z
N ALA A 1 16.10 8.25 -22.65
CA ALA A 1 15.64 8.63 -21.30
C ALA A 1 14.19 9.07 -21.41
N GLY A 2 13.27 8.54 -20.59
CA GLY A 2 11.82 8.76 -20.72
C GLY A 2 10.93 7.64 -20.16
N VAL A 3 11.47 6.78 -19.28
CA VAL A 3 10.71 5.68 -18.66
C VAL A 3 9.81 6.20 -17.54
N LEU A 4 10.29 7.20 -16.77
CA LEU A 4 9.54 7.89 -15.75
C LEU A 4 9.21 9.32 -16.19
N THR A 5 8.12 9.84 -15.64
CA THR A 5 7.75 11.25 -15.74
C THR A 5 8.65 12.10 -14.85
N ASN A 6 8.75 13.40 -15.15
CA ASN A 6 9.57 14.33 -14.36
C ASN A 6 9.07 14.51 -12.92
N TYR A 7 7.77 14.27 -12.70
CA TYR A 7 7.12 14.37 -11.40
C TYR A 7 6.30 13.10 -11.15
N GLU A 8 6.16 12.74 -9.88
CA GLU A 8 5.33 11.61 -9.47
C GLU A 8 3.87 11.86 -9.85
N THR A 9 3.24 10.85 -10.45
CA THR A 9 1.87 10.98 -10.95
C THR A 9 1.07 9.72 -10.59
N PRO A 10 0.11 9.78 -9.65
CA PRO A 10 -0.65 8.61 -9.19
C PRO A 10 -1.45 7.90 -10.30
N LYS A 11 -1.74 8.59 -11.41
CA LYS A 11 -2.52 8.07 -12.54
C LYS A 11 -1.67 7.38 -13.62
N ARG A 12 -0.34 7.33 -13.45
CA ARG A 12 0.56 6.64 -14.39
C ARG A 12 0.91 5.24 -13.85
N PRO A 13 1.30 4.29 -14.72
CA PRO A 13 1.72 2.97 -14.27
C PRO A 13 2.90 3.05 -13.31
N VAL A 14 2.88 2.19 -12.30
CA VAL A 14 4.02 2.00 -11.40
C VAL A 14 5.02 1.12 -12.13
N VAL A 15 6.26 1.59 -12.26
CA VAL A 15 7.36 0.82 -12.85
C VAL A 15 8.03 0.00 -11.75
N HIS A 16 8.24 -1.29 -12.00
CA HIS A 16 8.82 -2.23 -11.04
C HIS A 16 10.15 -2.77 -11.56
N VAL A 17 11.14 -2.82 -10.66
CA VAL A 17 12.38 -3.58 -10.86
C VAL A 17 12.45 -4.60 -9.73
N PHE A 18 12.25 -5.87 -10.06
CA PHE A 18 12.15 -6.96 -9.09
C PHE A 18 13.45 -7.78 -9.11
N LEU A 19 14.30 -7.57 -8.11
CA LEU A 19 15.57 -8.27 -7.96
C LEU A 19 15.36 -9.63 -7.32
N ILE A 20 15.81 -10.70 -7.98
CA ILE A 20 15.70 -12.09 -7.49
C ILE A 20 17.03 -12.62 -6.95
N ALA A 21 18.16 -12.04 -7.39
CA ALA A 21 19.51 -12.34 -6.95
C ALA A 21 20.43 -11.15 -7.30
N PRO A 22 21.66 -11.06 -6.75
CA PRO A 22 22.62 -10.05 -7.15
C PRO A 22 22.85 -10.06 -8.67
N GLY A 23 22.61 -8.92 -9.33
CA GLY A 23 22.74 -8.80 -10.78
C GLY A 23 21.59 -9.38 -11.63
N CYS A 24 20.57 -10.00 -11.02
CA CYS A 24 19.43 -10.61 -11.72
C CYS A 24 18.11 -9.91 -11.34
N CYS A 25 17.41 -9.34 -12.31
CA CYS A 25 16.12 -8.70 -12.08
C CYS A 25 15.13 -8.88 -13.23
N TYR A 26 13.86 -8.78 -12.90
CA TYR A 26 12.78 -8.56 -13.86
C TYR A 26 12.42 -7.07 -13.87
N THR A 27 11.98 -6.59 -15.04
CA THR A 27 11.44 -5.24 -15.20
C THR A 27 10.04 -5.32 -15.76
N GLY A 28 9.15 -4.47 -15.27
CA GLY A 28 7.75 -4.47 -15.68
C GLY A 28 7.02 -3.26 -15.12
N TYR A 29 5.69 -3.27 -15.27
CA TYR A 29 4.84 -2.23 -14.72
C TYR A 29 3.49 -2.80 -14.30
N SER A 30 2.79 -2.07 -13.43
CA SER A 30 1.39 -2.35 -13.11
C SER A 30 0.57 -1.05 -13.15
N TYR A 31 -0.71 -1.18 -13.48
CA TYR A 31 -1.61 -0.03 -13.46
C TYR A 31 -1.98 0.33 -12.02
N SER A 32 -1.86 1.60 -11.65
CA SER A 32 -2.06 2.07 -10.28
C SER A 32 -3.50 1.94 -9.77
N ASN A 33 -4.47 1.78 -10.67
CA ASN A 33 -5.87 1.51 -10.34
C ASN A 33 -6.19 0.00 -10.23
N ASN A 34 -5.20 -0.87 -10.44
CA ASN A 34 -5.36 -2.31 -10.36
C ASN A 34 -4.07 -2.97 -9.83
N ASN A 35 -3.50 -2.40 -8.78
CA ASN A 35 -2.37 -2.95 -8.05
C ASN A 35 -2.50 -2.64 -6.56
N SER A 36 -1.55 -3.12 -5.76
CA SER A 36 -1.39 -2.65 -4.39
C SER A 36 -0.65 -1.31 -4.39
N PRO A 37 -1.09 -0.31 -3.60
CA PRO A 37 -0.38 0.97 -3.46
C PRO A 37 0.88 0.85 -2.58
N PHE A 38 1.07 -0.30 -1.91
CA PHE A 38 2.14 -0.50 -0.93
C PHE A 38 3.39 -1.12 -1.57
N TYR A 39 4.56 -0.72 -1.09
CA TYR A 39 5.82 -1.36 -1.47
C TYR A 39 5.79 -2.85 -1.13
N MET A 40 6.18 -3.70 -2.09
CA MET A 40 6.04 -5.18 -2.00
C MET A 40 4.62 -5.67 -1.69
N GLY A 41 3.60 -4.81 -1.75
CA GLY A 41 2.24 -5.12 -1.32
C GLY A 41 2.04 -5.21 0.19
N ILE A 42 2.97 -4.69 1.01
CA ILE A 42 2.95 -4.81 2.48
C ILE A 42 2.89 -3.41 3.11
N PRO A 43 1.80 -3.04 3.81
CA PRO A 43 1.73 -1.79 4.56
C PRO A 43 2.76 -1.73 5.68
N LEU A 44 3.46 -0.60 5.81
CA LEU A 44 4.47 -0.41 6.86
C LEU A 44 3.78 0.16 8.11
N LEU A 45 3.37 -0.73 9.02
CA LEU A 45 2.65 -0.40 10.25
C LEU A 45 3.55 -0.56 11.48
N LYS A 46 3.44 0.38 12.43
CA LYS A 46 4.20 0.33 13.69
C LYS A 46 3.28 -0.10 14.82
N PHE A 47 3.67 -1.15 15.54
CA PHE A 47 2.91 -1.62 16.70
C PHE A 47 2.79 -0.53 17.79
N PRO A 48 1.56 -0.13 18.16
CA PRO A 48 1.34 0.81 19.25
C PRO A 48 1.52 0.11 20.61
N SER A 49 2.25 0.74 21.54
CA SER A 49 2.67 0.11 22.80
C SER A 49 1.54 -0.12 23.81
N ASP A 50 0.44 0.60 23.65
CA ASP A 50 -0.77 0.56 24.47
C ASP A 50 -1.79 -0.49 23.97
N ALA A 51 -1.62 -1.03 22.77
CA ALA A 51 -2.50 -2.09 22.29
C ALA A 51 -2.29 -3.39 23.09
N PRO A 52 -3.38 -4.06 23.51
CA PRO A 52 -3.32 -5.24 24.36
C PRO A 52 -2.74 -6.48 23.65
N SER A 53 -2.67 -6.46 22.32
CA SER A 53 -2.18 -7.59 21.52
C SER A 53 -1.62 -7.14 20.17
N ARG A 54 -0.57 -7.83 19.70
CA ARG A 54 0.01 -7.65 18.36
C ARG A 54 -0.96 -7.95 17.22
N SER A 55 -2.04 -8.69 17.48
CA SER A 55 -3.08 -8.95 16.48
C SER A 55 -3.79 -7.68 16.01
N THR A 56 -3.67 -6.56 16.72
CA THR A 56 -4.20 -5.25 16.29
C THR A 56 -3.75 -4.89 14.88
N LEU A 57 -2.51 -5.23 14.51
CA LEU A 57 -1.94 -4.91 13.20
C LEU A 57 -2.65 -5.65 12.06
N LYS A 58 -3.27 -6.82 12.33
CA LYS A 58 -4.00 -7.56 11.31
C LYS A 58 -5.24 -6.79 10.85
N LEU A 59 -5.96 -6.19 11.80
CA LEU A 59 -7.16 -5.42 11.50
C LEU A 59 -6.80 -4.07 10.90
N GLU A 60 -5.75 -3.42 11.41
CA GLU A 60 -5.22 -2.17 10.83
C GLU A 60 -4.77 -2.37 9.38
N GLU A 61 -4.01 -3.43 9.08
CA GLU A 61 -3.63 -3.80 7.71
C GLU A 61 -4.86 -4.07 6.83
N ALA A 62 -5.88 -4.75 7.35
CA ALA A 62 -7.12 -5.00 6.63
C ALA A 62 -7.84 -3.70 6.24
N PHE A 63 -7.84 -2.68 7.11
CA PHE A 63 -8.39 -1.36 6.76
C PHE A 63 -7.60 -0.70 5.62
N HIS A 64 -6.28 -0.75 5.65
CA HIS A 64 -5.41 -0.23 4.58
C HIS A 64 -5.57 -0.97 3.24
N VAL A 65 -5.82 -2.29 3.27
CA VAL A 65 -5.92 -3.11 2.05
C VAL A 65 -7.32 -3.06 1.45
N PHE A 66 -8.38 -3.05 2.26
CA PHE A 66 -9.75 -3.22 1.78
C PHE A 66 -10.56 -1.93 1.67
N ILE A 67 -10.13 -0.84 2.30
CA ILE A 67 -10.86 0.43 2.30
C ILE A 67 -9.94 1.51 1.68
N PRO A 68 -10.32 2.09 0.52
CA PRO A 68 -9.59 3.21 -0.07
C PRO A 68 -9.43 4.35 0.93
N ALA A 69 -8.21 4.91 1.01
CA ALA A 69 -7.85 5.87 2.06
C ALA A 69 -8.72 7.14 2.09
N ASP A 70 -9.27 7.53 0.94
CA ASP A 70 -10.20 8.64 0.77
C ASP A 70 -11.62 8.35 1.28
N GLU A 71 -11.97 7.08 1.52
CA GLU A 71 -13.26 6.64 2.04
C GLU A 71 -13.25 6.33 3.54
N TRP A 72 -12.12 6.52 4.23
CA TRP A 72 -11.96 6.13 5.63
C TRP A 72 -12.90 6.89 6.57
N ASP A 73 -13.01 8.21 6.42
CA ASP A 73 -13.86 9.04 7.29
C ASP A 73 -15.36 8.69 7.17
N GLU A 74 -15.77 8.13 6.03
CA GLU A 74 -17.15 7.72 5.76
C GLU A 74 -17.41 6.26 6.20
N ARG A 75 -16.50 5.34 5.87
CA ARG A 75 -16.69 3.90 6.07
C ARG A 75 -16.14 3.35 7.39
N LEU A 76 -15.20 4.08 8.01
CA LEU A 76 -14.66 3.85 9.36
C LEU A 76 -14.98 5.05 10.25
N ALA A 77 -16.22 5.55 10.14
CA ALA A 77 -16.60 6.82 10.73
C ALA A 77 -16.63 6.79 12.26
N ASN A 78 -16.33 7.94 12.85
CA ASN A 78 -16.46 8.16 14.29
C ASN A 78 -17.93 8.03 14.74
N GLY A 79 -18.16 7.33 15.86
CA GLY A 79 -19.49 7.10 16.42
C GLY A 79 -20.24 5.91 15.83
N MET A 80 -19.64 5.15 14.90
CA MET A 80 -20.17 3.86 14.47
C MET A 80 -20.16 2.86 15.64
N TYR A 81 -21.20 2.01 15.69
CA TYR A 81 -21.22 0.85 16.57
C TYR A 81 -20.37 -0.27 15.95
N ALA A 82 -19.50 -0.90 16.74
CA ALA A 82 -18.62 -1.99 16.34
C ALA A 82 -18.54 -3.08 17.41
#